data_AF-A0A928NRH6-F1
#
_entry.id   AF-A0A928NRH6-F1
#
_cell.length_a   1.000
_cell.length_b   1.000
_cell.length_c   1.000
_cell.angle_alpha   90.00
_cell.angle_beta   90.00
_cell.angle_gamma   90.00
#
_symmetry.space_group_name_H-M   'P 1'
#
loop_
_entity.id
_entity.type
_entity.pdbx_description
1 polymer ?
#
loop_
_entity_poly.entity_id
_entity_poly.type
_entity_poly.pdbx_seq_one_letter_code
_entity_poly.pdbx_strand_id
1 'polypeptide(L)'
;MKSKILSTWGNVAALGHIASDIRSNSTDHFKVCTRCYEQISGSKASHSGGKATCLTQAKCSACNVSYGKLAAHSLATDVWGFIDAAGHAHLCTVQGCPHRGDVIPHKSSGPATDDTDEVCIDCGYVITLALNHTHTAIEGYQYDNESHWQICGCLEIMDKENHVDSDGDNKCDVCGYLPEDGEIGDNADNNGNNANPSKDKGKNKGKGNKSYVIWIVVASVIVVLGAGGGVTYFIIKKKKKV
;
A
#
# COMPACT_ATOMS: atom_id res chain seq x y z
N MET A 1 73.18 -31.75 77.24
CA MET A 1 71.76 -32.19 77.12
C MET A 1 70.92 -31.04 76.59
N LYS A 2 69.78 -31.35 75.95
CA LYS A 2 68.85 -30.50 75.17
C LYS A 2 69.25 -30.45 73.69
N SER A 3 68.83 -31.41 72.87
CA SER A 3 67.46 -31.71 72.39
C SER A 3 67.40 -31.31 70.91
N LYS A 4 67.70 -32.29 70.03
CA LYS A 4 67.37 -32.22 68.61
C LYS A 4 65.84 -32.13 68.51
N ILE A 5 65.32 -30.93 68.27
CA ILE A 5 63.92 -30.77 67.89
C ILE A 5 63.81 -31.27 66.45
N LEU A 6 63.09 -32.38 66.28
CA LEU A 6 62.75 -33.00 65.01
C LEU A 6 62.03 -31.98 64.11
N SER A 7 62.73 -31.46 63.10
CA SER A 7 62.16 -30.60 62.06
C SER A 7 61.57 -31.41 60.90
N THR A 8 61.10 -32.64 61.14
CA THR A 8 60.25 -33.37 60.21
C THR A 8 58.81 -32.95 60.41
N TRP A 9 58.54 -31.68 60.09
CA TRP A 9 57.26 -31.38 59.47
C TRP A 9 57.38 -31.96 58.07
N GLY A 10 56.99 -33.24 57.95
CA GLY A 10 56.74 -33.82 56.65
C GLY A 10 55.86 -32.83 55.89
N ASN A 11 56.20 -32.56 54.64
CA ASN A 11 55.32 -31.85 53.73
C ASN A 11 53.98 -32.61 53.75
N VAL A 12 53.06 -32.19 54.60
CA VAL A 12 51.68 -32.66 54.57
C VAL A 12 51.19 -32.11 53.25
N ALA A 13 51.08 -32.99 52.25
CA ALA A 13 50.47 -32.64 50.98
C ALA A 13 49.21 -31.85 51.30
N ALA A 14 49.11 -30.63 50.79
CA ALA A 14 48.01 -29.73 51.06
C ALA A 14 46.72 -30.55 51.02
N LEU A 15 46.00 -30.63 52.16
CA LEU A 15 44.70 -31.28 52.22
C LEU A 15 43.86 -30.61 51.12
N GLY A 16 43.71 -31.32 50.00
CA GLY A 16 43.32 -30.72 48.75
C GLY A 16 41.99 -30.00 48.87
N HIS A 17 41.84 -28.88 48.18
CA HIS A 17 40.55 -28.23 48.04
C HIS A 17 39.56 -29.21 47.39
N ILE A 18 38.49 -29.55 48.10
CA ILE A 18 37.39 -30.37 47.55
C ILE A 18 36.49 -29.43 46.74
N ALA A 19 36.43 -29.65 45.44
CA ALA A 19 35.66 -28.80 44.54
C ALA A 19 34.14 -29.00 44.70
N SER A 20 33.40 -27.90 44.73
CA SER A 20 31.95 -27.90 44.62
C SER A 20 31.47 -28.23 43.21
N ASP A 21 30.16 -28.38 43.04
CA ASP A 21 29.49 -28.20 41.75
C ASP A 21 29.81 -26.82 41.14
N ILE A 22 29.64 -26.70 39.83
CA ILE A 22 29.91 -25.46 39.11
C ILE A 22 28.95 -24.38 39.60
N ARG A 23 29.52 -23.25 40.02
CA ARG A 23 28.80 -22.01 40.30
C ARG A 23 29.01 -21.05 39.14
N SER A 24 28.11 -20.10 38.98
CA SER A 24 28.19 -19.10 37.91
C SER A 24 27.70 -17.73 38.37
N ASN A 25 28.24 -16.70 37.72
CA ASN A 25 27.73 -15.34 37.75
C ASN A 25 27.45 -14.85 36.32
N SER A 26 27.31 -13.55 36.12
CA SER A 26 26.99 -12.96 34.80
C SER A 26 28.11 -13.09 33.77
N THR A 27 29.38 -13.20 34.18
CA THR A 27 30.54 -13.21 33.27
C THR A 27 31.20 -14.58 33.16
N ASP A 28 31.22 -15.33 34.27
CA ASP A 28 32.06 -16.51 34.43
C ASP A 28 31.35 -17.62 35.22
N HIS A 29 31.91 -18.81 35.12
CA HIS A 29 31.65 -19.93 36.01
C HIS A 29 32.94 -20.38 36.71
N PHE A 30 32.80 -20.93 37.90
CA PHE A 30 33.92 -21.32 38.76
C PHE A 30 33.50 -22.38 39.78
N LYS A 31 34.48 -22.98 40.46
CA LYS A 31 34.26 -23.89 41.58
C LYS A 31 34.79 -23.28 42.87
N VAL A 32 34.16 -23.60 43.99
CA VAL A 32 34.64 -23.20 45.32
C VAL A 32 35.01 -24.43 46.14
N CYS A 33 35.83 -24.26 47.17
CA CYS A 33 36.11 -25.31 48.13
C CYS A 33 34.88 -25.54 49.03
N THR A 34 34.42 -26.77 49.17
CA THR A 34 33.26 -27.08 50.03
C THR A 34 33.52 -26.90 51.53
N ARG A 35 34.78 -26.78 51.94
CA ARG A 35 35.19 -26.63 53.35
C ARG A 35 35.38 -25.18 53.78
N CYS A 36 36.12 -24.40 52.99
CA CYS A 36 36.45 -23.01 53.31
C CYS A 36 35.70 -21.99 52.45
N TYR A 37 34.90 -22.44 51.48
CA TYR A 37 34.07 -21.60 50.59
C TYR A 37 34.83 -20.61 49.69
N GLU A 38 36.17 -20.65 49.72
CA GLU A 38 37.04 -19.88 48.85
C GLU A 38 37.01 -20.41 47.41
N GLN A 39 37.16 -19.53 46.42
CA GLN A 39 37.22 -19.93 45.02
C GLN A 39 38.48 -20.75 44.75
N ILE A 40 38.34 -21.85 44.01
CA ILE A 40 39.50 -22.67 43.63
C ILE A 40 40.27 -21.97 42.52
N SER A 41 41.55 -21.68 42.78
CA SER A 41 42.48 -21.09 41.81
C SER A 41 42.51 -21.89 40.50
N GLY A 42 42.38 -21.20 39.37
CA GLY A 42 42.34 -21.82 38.04
C GLY A 42 41.02 -22.46 37.63
N SER A 43 40.01 -22.52 38.51
CA SER A 43 38.69 -23.08 38.14
C SER A 43 37.76 -22.09 37.42
N LYS A 44 38.10 -20.80 37.43
CA LYS A 44 37.28 -19.75 36.84
C LYS A 44 37.47 -19.73 35.32
N ALA A 45 36.38 -19.79 34.59
CA ALA A 45 36.35 -19.68 33.14
C ALA A 45 35.14 -18.84 32.69
N SER A 46 35.33 -18.05 31.65
CA SER A 46 34.23 -17.28 31.07
C SER A 46 33.23 -18.18 30.37
N HIS A 47 31.98 -17.74 30.31
CA HIS A 47 30.94 -18.49 29.63
C HIS A 47 31.24 -18.67 28.14
N SER A 48 31.06 -19.89 27.66
CA SER A 48 31.23 -20.26 26.26
C SER A 48 30.20 -21.31 25.85
N GLY A 49 29.95 -21.43 24.55
CA GLY A 49 29.00 -22.37 23.97
C GLY A 49 27.59 -21.81 23.81
N GLY A 50 26.75 -22.57 23.09
CA GLY A 50 25.40 -22.15 22.73
C GLY A 50 25.36 -21.05 21.67
N LYS A 51 24.18 -20.84 21.09
CA LYS A 51 23.90 -19.78 20.12
C LYS A 51 22.76 -18.91 20.64
N ALA A 52 22.99 -17.62 20.77
CA ALA A 52 21.95 -16.67 21.09
C ALA A 52 21.00 -16.47 19.90
N THR A 53 19.76 -16.16 20.17
CA THR A 53 18.74 -15.69 19.22
C THR A 53 18.27 -14.30 19.67
N CYS A 54 17.41 -13.64 18.88
CA CYS A 54 16.78 -12.39 19.30
C CYS A 54 15.75 -12.58 20.44
N LEU A 55 15.40 -13.82 20.80
CA LEU A 55 14.47 -14.14 21.87
C LEU A 55 15.16 -14.77 23.09
N THR A 56 16.29 -15.45 22.89
CA THR A 56 16.97 -16.22 23.94
C THR A 56 18.47 -15.99 23.93
N GLN A 57 19.05 -15.79 25.11
CA GLN A 57 20.50 -15.76 25.31
C GLN A 57 21.16 -17.11 24.98
N ALA A 58 22.47 -17.09 24.72
CA ALA A 58 23.25 -18.31 24.61
C ALA A 58 23.27 -19.06 25.95
N LYS A 59 23.29 -20.39 25.91
CA LYS A 59 23.45 -21.24 27.10
C LYS A 59 24.87 -21.76 27.18
N CYS A 60 25.52 -21.57 28.33
CA CYS A 60 26.87 -22.06 28.53
C CYS A 60 26.90 -23.59 28.49
N SER A 61 27.82 -24.17 27.71
CA SER A 61 27.95 -25.62 27.60
C SER A 61 28.44 -26.30 28.89
N ALA A 62 29.11 -25.57 29.78
CA ALA A 62 29.66 -26.10 31.02
C ALA A 62 28.68 -26.04 32.20
N CYS A 63 27.96 -24.93 32.37
CA CYS A 63 27.06 -24.73 33.52
C CYS A 63 25.57 -24.63 33.16
N ASN A 64 25.22 -24.66 31.87
CA ASN A 64 23.85 -24.59 31.33
C ASN A 64 23.05 -23.32 31.70
N VAL A 65 23.73 -22.29 32.21
CA VAL A 65 23.16 -20.98 32.52
C VAL A 65 23.18 -20.09 31.27
N SER A 66 22.14 -19.27 31.11
CA SER A 66 22.04 -18.28 30.03
C SER A 66 22.97 -17.09 30.27
N TYR A 67 23.63 -16.63 29.22
CA TYR A 67 24.62 -15.55 29.31
C TYR A 67 24.70 -14.70 28.03
N GLY A 68 25.36 -13.55 28.13
CA GLY A 68 25.58 -12.64 27.00
C GLY A 68 24.35 -11.82 26.60
N LYS A 69 24.41 -11.09 25.50
CA LYS A 69 23.26 -10.35 24.95
C LYS A 69 22.46 -11.24 24.00
N LEU A 70 21.20 -10.87 23.75
CA LEU A 70 20.41 -11.44 22.66
C LEU A 70 21.09 -11.13 21.32
N ALA A 71 20.89 -12.00 20.33
CA ALA A 71 21.36 -11.76 18.98
C ALA A 71 20.53 -10.66 18.31
N ALA A 72 21.11 -10.00 17.31
CA ALA A 72 20.40 -9.01 16.50
C ALA A 72 19.24 -9.68 15.74
N HIS A 73 18.20 -8.89 15.46
CA HIS A 73 17.13 -9.32 14.56
C HIS A 73 17.67 -9.41 13.12
N SER A 74 17.19 -10.43 12.41
CA SER A 74 17.36 -10.55 10.97
C SER A 74 15.98 -10.46 10.35
N LEU A 75 15.79 -9.53 9.42
CA LEU A 75 14.50 -9.28 8.76
C LEU A 75 14.44 -10.05 7.43
N ALA A 76 13.27 -10.58 7.10
CA ALA A 76 12.99 -11.19 5.79
C ALA A 76 12.75 -10.08 4.76
N THR A 77 13.68 -9.88 3.81
CA THR A 77 13.65 -8.74 2.86
C THR A 77 12.99 -9.06 1.53
N ASP A 78 12.66 -10.31 1.28
CA ASP A 78 12.04 -10.82 0.05
C ASP A 78 10.50 -10.77 0.09
N VAL A 79 9.91 -10.64 1.27
CA VAL A 79 8.45 -10.59 1.47
C VAL A 79 8.08 -9.50 2.47
N TRP A 80 6.98 -8.79 2.20
CA TRP A 80 6.34 -7.90 3.17
C TRP A 80 5.54 -8.74 4.17
N GLY A 81 6.03 -8.82 5.41
CA GLY A 81 5.38 -9.61 6.46
C GLY A 81 4.37 -8.83 7.29
N PHE A 82 4.37 -7.49 7.18
CA PHE A 82 3.41 -6.60 7.82
C PHE A 82 2.91 -5.60 6.78
N ILE A 83 1.59 -5.47 6.66
CA ILE A 83 0.92 -4.52 5.76
C ILE A 83 -0.33 -4.02 6.49
N ASP A 84 -0.48 -2.70 6.61
CA ASP A 84 -1.65 -2.05 7.18
C ASP A 84 -1.93 -0.71 6.48
N ALA A 85 -2.80 0.13 7.04
CA ALA A 85 -3.11 1.44 6.45
C ALA A 85 -1.94 2.46 6.53
N ALA A 86 -1.00 2.29 7.46
CA ALA A 86 0.14 3.19 7.62
C ALA A 86 1.28 2.87 6.65
N GLY A 87 1.44 1.59 6.28
CA GLY A 87 2.48 1.16 5.38
C GLY A 87 2.74 -0.33 5.41
N HIS A 88 3.99 -0.70 5.16
CA HIS A 88 4.44 -2.07 5.15
C HIS A 88 5.82 -2.20 5.80
N ALA A 89 6.12 -3.38 6.36
CA ALA A 89 7.38 -3.65 7.02
C ALA A 89 7.81 -5.12 6.87
N HIS A 90 9.12 -5.34 6.96
CA HIS A 90 9.68 -6.69 7.01
C HIS A 90 9.63 -7.24 8.44
N LEU A 91 9.34 -8.54 8.57
CA LEU A 91 9.30 -9.24 9.84
C LEU A 91 10.62 -9.93 10.15
N CYS A 92 10.89 -10.14 11.43
CA CYS A 92 12.01 -10.97 11.85
C CYS A 92 11.84 -12.42 11.36
N THR A 93 12.92 -13.02 10.86
CA THR A 93 12.97 -14.41 10.38
C THR A 93 12.86 -15.44 11.49
N VAL A 94 13.07 -15.03 12.75
CA VAL A 94 12.93 -15.91 13.92
C VAL A 94 11.45 -16.15 14.19
N GLN A 95 11.05 -17.42 14.12
CA GLN A 95 9.66 -17.83 14.35
C GLN A 95 9.13 -17.38 15.71
N GLY A 96 7.94 -16.78 15.72
CA GLY A 96 7.31 -16.25 16.93
C GLY A 96 7.90 -14.94 17.45
N CYS A 97 8.88 -14.34 16.77
CA CYS A 97 9.37 -13.02 17.13
C CYS A 97 8.42 -11.93 16.59
N PRO A 98 7.84 -11.07 17.46
CA PRO A 98 6.93 -10.01 17.01
C PRO A 98 7.66 -8.77 16.46
N HIS A 99 9.00 -8.81 16.40
CA HIS A 99 9.78 -7.70 15.90
C HIS A 99 9.60 -7.53 14.39
N ARG A 100 9.37 -6.29 13.99
CA ARG A 100 9.36 -5.84 12.60
C ARG A 100 10.35 -4.69 12.45
N GLY A 101 10.82 -4.48 11.22
CA GLY A 101 11.57 -3.29 10.86
C GLY A 101 10.72 -2.02 10.92
N ASP A 102 11.30 -0.91 10.47
CA ASP A 102 10.58 0.34 10.36
C ASP A 102 9.44 0.22 9.35
N VAL A 103 8.32 0.87 9.65
CA VAL A 103 7.17 0.93 8.74
C VAL A 103 7.51 1.87 7.61
N ILE A 104 7.52 1.34 6.39
CA ILE A 104 7.73 2.08 5.15
C ILE A 104 6.35 2.52 4.66
N PRO A 105 6.11 3.84 4.49
CA PRO A 105 4.83 4.34 3.98
C PRO A 105 4.51 3.79 2.59
N HIS A 106 3.22 3.65 2.29
CA HIS A 106 2.79 3.21 0.97
C HIS A 106 3.20 4.16 -0.13
N LYS A 107 3.48 3.58 -1.30
CA LYS A 107 3.79 4.31 -2.52
C LYS A 107 2.68 4.10 -3.54
N SER A 108 1.92 5.16 -3.78
CA SER A 108 0.76 5.17 -4.68
C SER A 108 1.09 4.77 -6.12
N SER A 109 0.20 3.99 -6.74
CA SER A 109 0.16 3.70 -8.18
C SER A 109 -0.40 4.84 -9.02
N GLY A 110 -0.89 5.92 -8.39
CA GLY A 110 -1.72 6.96 -9.00
C GLY A 110 -3.09 7.02 -8.31
N PRO A 111 -3.81 8.15 -8.40
CA PRO A 111 -5.13 8.27 -7.79
C PRO A 111 -6.09 7.21 -8.35
N ALA A 112 -7.01 6.73 -7.51
CA ALA A 112 -8.05 5.79 -7.95
C ALA A 112 -8.90 6.42 -9.05
N THR A 113 -9.27 5.62 -10.04
CA THR A 113 -10.24 5.97 -11.09
C THR A 113 -11.58 5.31 -10.78
N ASP A 114 -12.50 5.39 -11.73
CA ASP A 114 -13.80 4.75 -11.61
C ASP A 114 -13.75 3.23 -11.72
N ASP A 115 -12.75 2.71 -12.43
CA ASP A 115 -12.53 1.30 -12.75
C ASP A 115 -11.24 0.71 -12.16
N THR A 116 -10.37 1.53 -11.57
CA THR A 116 -9.10 1.09 -10.99
C THR A 116 -8.87 1.61 -9.58
N ASP A 117 -8.48 0.70 -8.68
CA ASP A 117 -8.06 1.04 -7.33
C ASP A 117 -6.71 1.79 -7.35
N GLU A 118 -6.52 2.68 -6.38
CA GLU A 118 -5.20 3.14 -5.99
C GLU A 118 -4.55 2.07 -5.12
N VAL A 119 -3.42 1.52 -5.57
CA VAL A 119 -2.69 0.47 -4.86
C VAL A 119 -1.27 0.89 -4.55
N CYS A 120 -0.71 0.31 -3.49
CA CYS A 120 0.71 0.42 -3.21
C CYS A 120 1.50 -0.44 -4.20
N ILE A 121 2.42 0.18 -4.97
CA ILE A 121 3.17 -0.53 -6.01
C ILE A 121 4.16 -1.57 -5.47
N ASP A 122 4.51 -1.48 -4.19
CA ASP A 122 5.51 -2.36 -3.57
C ASP A 122 4.88 -3.56 -2.85
N CYS A 123 3.69 -3.40 -2.25
CA CYS A 123 3.05 -4.44 -1.43
C CYS A 123 1.63 -4.83 -1.85
N GLY A 124 1.02 -4.11 -2.80
CA GLY A 124 -0.33 -4.38 -3.30
C GLY A 124 -1.48 -3.98 -2.37
N TYR A 125 -1.20 -3.30 -1.26
CA TYR A 125 -2.25 -2.75 -0.39
C TYR A 125 -3.13 -1.76 -1.17
N VAL A 126 -4.45 -1.92 -1.10
CA VAL A 126 -5.40 -0.97 -1.68
C VAL A 126 -5.48 0.26 -0.77
N ILE A 127 -4.93 1.38 -1.24
CA ILE A 127 -4.90 2.65 -0.51
C ILE A 127 -6.27 3.30 -0.59
N THR A 128 -6.82 3.39 -1.80
CA THR A 128 -8.14 3.95 -2.09
C THR A 128 -8.83 3.01 -3.07
N LEU A 129 -10.03 2.54 -2.72
CA LEU A 129 -10.85 1.77 -3.65
C LEU A 129 -11.26 2.64 -4.84
N ALA A 130 -11.51 2.01 -5.98
CA ALA A 130 -12.14 2.63 -7.14
C ALA A 130 -13.38 3.41 -6.70
N LEU A 131 -13.64 4.53 -7.36
CA LEU A 131 -14.76 5.43 -7.04
C LEU A 131 -16.12 4.74 -7.20
N ASN A 132 -16.15 3.61 -7.91
CA ASN A 132 -17.24 2.64 -7.99
C ASN A 132 -18.60 3.31 -8.29
N HIS A 133 -18.61 4.24 -9.25
CA HIS A 133 -19.84 4.79 -9.77
C HIS A 133 -20.36 3.91 -10.91
N THR A 134 -21.68 3.90 -11.10
CA THR A 134 -22.28 3.18 -12.23
C THR A 134 -22.36 4.11 -13.43
N HIS A 135 -21.79 3.68 -14.56
CA HIS A 135 -21.94 4.34 -15.85
C HIS A 135 -23.38 4.21 -16.33
N THR A 136 -24.24 5.11 -15.87
CA THR A 136 -25.62 5.22 -16.36
C THR A 136 -25.68 6.34 -17.38
N ALA A 137 -26.10 6.00 -18.59
CA ALA A 137 -26.32 6.98 -19.64
C ALA A 137 -27.35 8.02 -19.18
N ILE A 138 -27.05 9.29 -19.37
CA ILE A 138 -28.04 10.35 -19.34
C ILE A 138 -29.04 10.08 -20.48
N GLU A 139 -30.33 10.37 -20.27
CA GLU A 139 -31.35 10.15 -21.30
C GLU A 139 -31.02 10.92 -22.58
N GLY A 140 -30.98 10.20 -23.69
CA GLY A 140 -30.72 10.73 -25.03
C GLY A 140 -29.31 10.45 -25.55
N TYR A 141 -29.23 10.19 -26.86
CA TYR A 141 -27.95 10.11 -27.56
C TYR A 141 -27.46 11.51 -27.94
N GLN A 142 -26.17 11.72 -27.76
CA GLN A 142 -25.46 12.85 -28.33
C GLN A 142 -24.94 12.46 -29.71
N TYR A 143 -24.79 13.43 -30.60
CA TYR A 143 -24.32 13.17 -31.96
C TYR A 143 -23.61 14.38 -32.56
N ASP A 144 -22.69 14.09 -33.48
CA ASP A 144 -22.10 15.03 -34.43
C ASP A 144 -22.33 14.52 -35.87
N ASN A 145 -21.60 15.03 -36.85
CA ASN A 145 -21.72 14.61 -38.25
C ASN A 145 -21.05 13.25 -38.56
N GLU A 146 -20.22 12.72 -37.67
CA GLU A 146 -19.45 11.49 -37.88
C GLU A 146 -20.00 10.33 -37.02
N SER A 147 -20.48 10.63 -35.81
CA SER A 147 -20.79 9.62 -34.80
C SER A 147 -21.90 10.06 -33.84
N HIS A 148 -22.40 9.10 -33.08
CA HIS A 148 -23.22 9.30 -31.88
C HIS A 148 -22.57 8.64 -30.67
N TRP A 149 -22.93 9.10 -29.46
CA TRP A 149 -22.41 8.57 -28.20
C TRP A 149 -23.39 8.84 -27.06
N GLN A 150 -23.20 8.15 -25.94
CA GLN A 150 -23.88 8.43 -24.69
C GLN A 150 -22.96 9.19 -23.74
N ILE A 151 -23.55 9.95 -22.82
CA ILE A 151 -22.80 10.66 -21.78
C ILE A 151 -23.17 10.06 -20.43
N CYS A 152 -22.17 9.74 -19.62
CA CYS A 152 -22.38 9.33 -18.23
C CYS A 152 -22.80 10.52 -17.36
N GLY A 153 -23.42 10.28 -16.19
CA GLY A 153 -23.62 11.30 -15.17
C GLY A 153 -22.34 12.06 -14.74
N CYS A 154 -21.14 11.47 -14.95
CA CYS A 154 -19.85 12.13 -14.76
C CYS A 154 -19.37 12.98 -15.94
N LEU A 155 -20.21 13.16 -16.97
CA LEU A 155 -19.97 13.93 -18.20
C LEU A 155 -18.90 13.37 -19.14
N GLU A 156 -18.44 12.13 -18.92
CA GLU A 156 -17.58 11.42 -19.88
C GLU A 156 -18.37 10.81 -21.04
N ILE A 157 -17.72 10.72 -22.20
CA ILE A 157 -18.26 10.11 -23.42
C ILE A 157 -18.13 8.59 -23.33
N MET A 158 -19.21 7.89 -23.65
CA MET A 158 -19.28 6.43 -23.67
C MET A 158 -19.91 5.96 -24.98
N ASP A 159 -19.63 4.72 -25.37
CA ASP A 159 -20.30 4.04 -26.48
C ASP A 159 -20.36 4.91 -27.75
N LYS A 160 -19.22 5.53 -28.09
CA LYS A 160 -19.12 6.35 -29.30
C LYS A 160 -19.05 5.44 -30.52
N GLU A 161 -20.07 5.52 -31.35
CA GLU A 161 -20.23 4.73 -32.56
C GLU A 161 -20.57 5.61 -33.75
N ASN A 162 -20.23 5.16 -34.96
CA ASN A 162 -20.60 5.88 -36.18
C ASN A 162 -22.11 5.79 -36.43
N HIS A 163 -22.64 6.73 -37.21
CA HIS A 163 -24.03 6.63 -37.69
C HIS A 163 -24.20 5.39 -38.57
N VAL A 164 -25.35 4.74 -38.44
CA VAL A 164 -25.76 3.58 -39.24
C VAL A 164 -27.17 3.86 -39.76
N ASP A 165 -27.35 3.71 -41.07
CA ASP A 165 -28.64 3.79 -41.77
C ASP A 165 -28.88 2.47 -42.49
N SER A 166 -29.53 1.53 -41.80
CA SER A 166 -29.80 0.20 -42.33
C SER A 166 -31.10 0.15 -43.15
N ASP A 167 -32.02 1.08 -42.91
CA ASP A 167 -33.31 1.15 -43.62
C ASP A 167 -33.29 2.08 -44.84
N GLY A 168 -32.20 2.82 -45.03
CA GLY A 168 -31.91 3.64 -46.20
C GLY A 168 -32.78 4.90 -46.29
N ASP A 169 -33.31 5.37 -45.16
CA ASP A 169 -34.16 6.57 -45.11
C ASP A 169 -33.38 7.86 -44.78
N ASN A 170 -32.06 7.78 -44.84
CA ASN A 170 -31.08 8.84 -44.60
C ASN A 170 -31.04 9.35 -43.15
N LYS A 171 -31.53 8.55 -42.19
CA LYS A 171 -31.45 8.84 -40.75
C LYS A 171 -30.62 7.79 -40.02
N CYS A 172 -29.97 8.20 -38.93
CA CYS A 172 -29.30 7.24 -38.07
C CYS A 172 -30.36 6.42 -37.29
N ASP A 173 -30.34 5.10 -37.44
CA ASP A 173 -31.30 4.19 -36.79
C ASP A 173 -31.23 4.20 -35.26
N VAL A 174 -30.08 4.63 -34.71
CA VAL A 174 -29.83 4.65 -33.27
C VAL A 174 -30.21 6.00 -32.65
N CYS A 175 -29.71 7.11 -33.21
CA CYS A 175 -29.87 8.44 -32.61
C CYS A 175 -30.82 9.38 -33.38
N GLY A 176 -31.24 9.02 -34.59
CA GLY A 176 -32.12 9.84 -35.43
C GLY A 176 -31.46 11.05 -36.10
N TYR A 177 -30.12 11.12 -36.13
CA TYR A 177 -29.38 12.16 -36.84
C TYR A 177 -29.71 12.17 -38.34
N LEU A 178 -29.83 13.36 -38.94
CA LEU A 178 -30.08 13.60 -40.36
C LEU A 178 -29.00 14.55 -40.92
N PRO A 179 -28.17 14.14 -41.89
CA PRO A 179 -27.17 15.01 -42.51
C PRO A 179 -27.82 16.07 -43.42
N GLU A 180 -27.25 17.28 -43.48
CA GLU A 180 -27.78 18.41 -44.27
C GLU A 180 -27.70 18.17 -45.80
N ASP A 181 -26.79 17.29 -46.23
CA ASP A 181 -26.56 16.88 -47.62
C ASP A 181 -27.16 15.51 -47.97
N GLY A 182 -27.86 14.88 -47.04
CA GLY A 182 -28.81 13.81 -47.33
C GLY A 182 -28.23 12.41 -47.53
N GLU A 183 -26.98 12.14 -47.16
CA GLU A 183 -26.40 10.78 -47.21
C GLU A 183 -25.66 10.45 -45.91
N ILE A 184 -26.17 9.49 -45.14
CA ILE A 184 -25.40 8.78 -44.09
C ILE A 184 -24.74 7.62 -44.82
N GLY A 185 -23.40 7.63 -44.91
CA GLY A 185 -22.70 6.59 -45.66
C GLY A 185 -23.05 5.19 -45.14
N ASP A 186 -23.48 4.30 -46.03
CA ASP A 186 -23.75 2.89 -45.76
C ASP A 186 -22.49 2.25 -45.15
N ASN A 187 -22.41 2.15 -43.82
CA ASN A 187 -21.31 1.48 -43.15
C ASN A 187 -21.54 -0.03 -43.17
N ALA A 188 -21.46 -0.61 -44.36
CA ALA A 188 -21.18 -2.02 -44.50
C ALA A 188 -19.73 -2.26 -44.00
N ASP A 189 -19.61 -3.09 -42.97
CA ASP A 189 -18.38 -3.78 -42.51
C ASP A 189 -17.67 -3.25 -41.25
N ASN A 190 -18.33 -3.19 -40.07
CA ASN A 190 -17.61 -3.10 -38.79
C ASN A 190 -17.73 -4.40 -37.96
N ASN A 191 -16.99 -5.43 -38.39
CA ASN A 191 -16.55 -6.51 -37.50
C ASN A 191 -15.13 -6.18 -37.00
N GLY A 192 -15.02 -5.94 -35.70
CA GLY A 192 -13.78 -6.15 -34.94
C GLY A 192 -12.86 -4.94 -34.80
N ASN A 193 -12.92 -4.34 -33.61
CA ASN A 193 -11.78 -4.10 -32.70
C ASN A 193 -11.84 -2.68 -32.11
N ASN A 194 -12.26 -2.62 -30.85
CA ASN A 194 -11.91 -1.55 -29.93
C ASN A 194 -10.37 -1.46 -29.87
N ALA A 195 -9.83 -0.59 -30.71
CA ALA A 195 -8.51 -0.02 -30.54
C ALA A 195 -8.70 1.48 -30.60
N ASN A 196 -8.55 2.14 -29.46
CA ASN A 196 -8.32 3.58 -29.39
C ASN A 196 -7.00 3.92 -30.12
N PRO A 197 -6.96 4.88 -31.04
CA PRO A 197 -5.70 5.52 -31.38
C PRO A 197 -5.81 7.05 -31.40
N SER A 198 -4.94 7.69 -30.64
CA SER A 198 -4.62 9.11 -30.80
C SER A 198 -3.78 9.35 -32.07
N LYS A 199 -3.93 10.56 -32.67
CA LYS A 199 -3.06 11.25 -33.67
C LYS A 199 -3.15 10.70 -35.10
N ASP A 200 -3.13 11.47 -36.20
CA ASP A 200 -2.61 12.81 -36.49
C ASP A 200 -3.33 13.41 -37.74
N LYS A 201 -3.02 14.68 -38.01
CA LYS A 201 -3.59 15.66 -38.96
C LYS A 201 -3.78 15.21 -40.42
N GLY A 202 -5.00 15.46 -40.93
CA GLY A 202 -5.29 15.69 -42.34
C GLY A 202 -5.93 17.07 -42.52
N LYS A 203 -5.24 17.98 -43.21
CA LYS A 203 -5.77 19.32 -43.54
C LYS A 203 -6.95 19.17 -44.49
N ASN A 204 -8.14 19.60 -44.07
CA ASN A 204 -9.15 20.02 -45.04
C ASN A 204 -9.75 21.37 -44.64
N LYS A 205 -9.67 22.31 -45.58
CA LYS A 205 -10.24 23.64 -45.47
C LYS A 205 -11.74 23.52 -45.75
N GLY A 206 -12.55 23.47 -44.69
CA GLY A 206 -14.00 23.54 -44.76
C GLY A 206 -14.49 24.62 -43.83
N LYS A 207 -15.38 25.48 -44.33
CA LYS A 207 -15.88 26.70 -43.68
C LYS A 207 -16.59 26.38 -42.36
N GLY A 208 -16.37 27.25 -41.37
CA GLY A 208 -16.88 27.12 -40.01
C GLY A 208 -18.35 26.69 -39.93
N ASN A 209 -18.54 25.51 -39.38
CA ASN A 209 -19.80 24.86 -39.12
C ASN A 209 -20.08 24.93 -37.61
N LYS A 210 -21.30 25.34 -37.29
CA LYS A 210 -21.76 25.63 -35.94
C LYS A 210 -21.99 24.30 -35.21
N SER A 211 -21.11 23.96 -34.27
CA SER A 211 -21.42 22.93 -33.28
C SER A 211 -22.63 23.40 -32.47
N TYR A 212 -23.76 22.68 -32.55
CA TYR A 212 -24.83 22.83 -31.57
C TYR A 212 -24.39 22.11 -30.27
N VAL A 213 -23.43 22.73 -29.57
CA VAL A 213 -23.25 22.49 -28.14
C VAL A 213 -24.45 23.14 -27.48
N ILE A 214 -25.42 22.34 -27.02
CA ILE A 214 -26.46 22.83 -26.12
C ILE A 214 -25.72 23.28 -24.87
N TRP A 215 -25.53 24.60 -24.73
CA TRP A 215 -25.03 25.22 -23.52
C TRP A 215 -26.06 25.00 -22.42
N ILE A 216 -25.87 23.98 -21.59
CA ILE A 216 -26.49 23.97 -20.28
C ILE A 216 -25.82 25.12 -19.51
N VAL A 217 -26.45 26.29 -19.53
CA VAL A 217 -26.07 27.41 -18.67
C VAL A 217 -26.45 27.00 -17.24
N VAL A 218 -25.54 26.30 -16.56
CA VAL A 218 -25.59 26.22 -15.10
C VAL A 218 -25.27 27.63 -14.63
N ALA A 219 -26.31 28.38 -14.25
CA ALA A 219 -26.18 29.71 -13.67
C ALA A 219 -25.49 29.59 -12.30
N SER A 220 -24.17 29.48 -12.31
CA SER A 220 -23.33 29.70 -11.14
C SER A 220 -23.28 31.19 -10.86
N VAL A 221 -24.29 31.71 -10.15
CA VAL A 221 -24.17 33.02 -9.52
C VAL A 221 -23.19 32.88 -8.36
N ILE A 222 -21.91 33.16 -8.65
CA ILE A 222 -20.96 33.53 -7.61
C ILE A 222 -21.45 34.86 -7.03
N VAL A 223 -21.84 34.79 -5.76
CA VAL A 223 -21.96 35.94 -4.87
C VAL A 223 -20.59 36.62 -4.82
N VAL A 224 -20.45 37.77 -5.46
CA VAL A 224 -19.45 38.76 -5.07
C VAL A 224 -20.13 39.69 -4.08
N LEU A 225 -19.77 39.55 -2.81
CA LEU A 225 -20.05 40.52 -1.76
C LEU A 225 -19.45 41.87 -2.17
N GLY A 226 -20.28 42.90 -2.29
CA GLY A 226 -19.82 44.23 -2.65
C GLY A 226 -20.91 45.29 -2.74
N ALA A 227 -21.62 45.49 -1.63
CA ALA A 227 -22.37 46.70 -1.27
C ALA A 227 -23.51 47.19 -2.20
N GLY A 228 -24.73 46.82 -1.81
CA GLY A 228 -25.85 47.77 -1.71
C GLY A 228 -26.85 47.79 -2.86
N GLY A 229 -28.04 47.22 -2.63
CA GLY A 229 -29.22 47.49 -3.45
C GLY A 229 -30.24 46.36 -3.40
N GLY A 230 -31.37 46.59 -2.72
CA GLY A 230 -32.35 45.57 -2.33
C GLY A 230 -33.01 44.80 -3.48
N VAL A 231 -33.29 43.52 -3.21
CA VAL A 231 -34.06 42.62 -4.08
C VAL A 231 -35.54 42.86 -3.87
N THR A 232 -36.21 43.44 -4.87
CA THR A 232 -37.67 43.45 -4.97
C THR A 232 -38.16 42.09 -5.46
N TYR A 233 -38.94 41.40 -4.64
CA TYR A 233 -39.63 40.17 -5.02
C TYR A 233 -40.83 40.50 -5.92
N PHE A 234 -40.79 40.11 -7.20
CA PHE A 234 -41.99 40.07 -8.04
C PHE A 234 -42.65 38.69 -7.91
N ILE A 235 -43.75 38.63 -7.15
CA ILE A 235 -44.63 37.45 -7.11
C ILE A 235 -45.55 37.50 -8.32
N ILE A 236 -45.29 36.68 -9.34
CA ILE A 236 -46.25 36.46 -10.43
C ILE A 236 -47.20 35.33 -10.01
N LYS A 237 -48.39 35.70 -9.52
CA LYS A 237 -49.52 34.78 -9.36
C LYS A 237 -50.01 34.32 -10.74
N LYS A 238 -49.86 33.02 -11.04
CA LYS A 238 -50.59 32.35 -12.14
C LYS A 238 -52.10 32.39 -11.81
N LYS A 239 -52.89 33.18 -12.55
CA LYS A 239 -54.35 33.00 -12.56
C LYS A 239 -54.68 31.75 -13.37
N LYS A 240 -55.40 30.83 -12.73
CA LYS A 240 -55.94 29.59 -13.29
C LYS A 240 -57.08 29.92 -14.27
N LYS A 241 -57.17 29.15 -15.35
CA LYS A 241 -58.21 29.16 -16.38
C LYS A 241 -59.63 29.10 -15.79
N VAL A 242 -60.56 29.79 -16.44
CA VAL A 242 -61.85 29.20 -16.87
C VAL A 242 -61.98 29.51 -18.35
#